data_AF-A0A925SUU0-F1
#
_entry.id   AF-A0A925SUU0-F1
#
_cell.length_a   1.000
_cell.length_b   1.000
_cell.length_c   1.000
_cell.angle_alpha   90.00
_cell.angle_beta   90.00
_cell.angle_gamma   90.00
#
_symmetry.space_group_name_H-M   'P 1'
#
loop_
_entity.id
_entity.type
_entity.pdbx_description
1 polymer ?
#
loop_
_entity_poly.entity_id
_entity_poly.type
_entity_poly.pdbx_seq_one_letter_code
_entity_poly.pdbx_strand_id
1 'polypeptide(L)' 'RKVRPQAPGVVFVVLTNHSEPQYRDACFEAGARYFLDKSQDLDKVPGVIAEIAATCH' A
#
# COMPACT_ATOMS: atom_id res chain seq x y z
N ARG A 1 -15.19 -7.29 1.22
CA ARG A 1 -14.32 -7.88 2.25
C ARG A 1 -13.26 -6.86 2.64
N LYS A 2 -13.36 -6.24 3.83
CA LYS A 2 -12.23 -5.48 4.41
C LYS A 2 -11.25 -6.53 4.92
N VAL A 3 -10.02 -6.58 4.40
CA VAL A 3 -9.04 -7.62 4.73
C VAL A 3 -8.35 -7.33 6.08
N ARG A 4 -8.42 -6.08 6.55
CA ARG A 4 -7.85 -5.63 7.84
C ARG A 4 -8.29 -6.37 9.11
N PRO A 5 -9.55 -6.82 9.32
CA PRO A 5 -9.93 -7.45 10.58
C PRO A 5 -9.30 -8.84 10.78
N GLN A 6 -8.78 -9.47 9.72
CA GLN A 6 -8.34 -10.87 9.74
C GLN A 6 -6.83 -11.04 9.93
N ALA A 7 -6.04 -10.00 9.71
CA ALA A 7 -4.57 -10.06 9.83
C ALA A 7 -3.98 -8.69 10.20
N PRO A 8 -3.95 -8.32 11.49
CA PRO A 8 -3.47 -7.02 11.94
C PRO A 8 -1.98 -6.76 11.66
N GLY A 9 -1.19 -7.82 11.44
CA GLY A 9 0.23 -7.71 11.05
C GLY A 9 0.48 -7.56 9.55
N VAL A 10 -0.56 -7.61 8.71
CA VAL A 10 -0.41 -7.50 7.24
C VAL A 10 -0.52 -6.04 6.82
N VAL A 11 0.55 -5.51 6.23
CA VAL A 11 0.57 -4.18 5.62
C VAL A 11 0.06 -4.26 4.18
N PHE A 12 -0.97 -3.49 3.87
CA PHE A 12 -1.54 -3.39 2.52
C PHE A 12 -0.82 -2.31 1.72
N VAL A 13 -0.25 -2.70 0.58
CA VAL A 13 0.38 -1.80 -0.41
C VAL A 13 -0.39 -1.93 -1.71
N VAL A 14 -0.86 -0.81 -2.26
CA VAL A 14 -1.54 -0.76 -3.55
C VAL A 14 -0.53 -0.37 -4.62
N LEU A 15 -0.41 -1.19 -5.67
CA LEU A 15 0.40 -0.91 -6.86
C LEU A 15 -0.53 -0.93 -8.07
N THR A 16 -0.77 0.23 -8.69
CA THR A 16 -1.75 0.39 -9.76
C THR A 16 -1.16 1.12 -10.95
N ASN A 17 -1.61 0.78 -12.16
CA ASN A 17 -1.27 1.54 -13.37
C ASN A 17 -2.23 2.73 -13.60
N HIS A 18 -3.26 2.85 -12.76
CA HIS A 18 -4.32 3.84 -12.80
C HIS A 18 -4.36 4.55 -11.45
N SER A 19 -3.65 5.68 -11.40
CA SER A 19 -3.32 6.42 -10.17
C SER A 19 -4.25 7.61 -9.95
N GLU A 20 -5.45 7.59 -10.52
CA GLU A 20 -6.37 8.72 -10.42
C GLU A 20 -6.68 8.99 -8.93
N PRO A 21 -6.69 10.26 -8.50
CA PRO A 21 -6.82 10.63 -7.08
C PRO A 21 -8.03 10.01 -6.37
N GLN A 22 -9.13 9.80 -7.09
CA GLN A 22 -10.34 9.17 -6.57
C GLN A 22 -10.14 7.72 -6.08
N TYR A 23 -9.22 6.96 -6.69
CA TYR A 23 -8.93 5.58 -6.27
C TYR A 23 -7.97 5.56 -5.08
N ARG A 24 -7.08 6.54 -5.01
CA ARG A 24 -6.12 6.70 -3.93
C ARG A 24 -6.82 6.82 -2.57
N ASP A 25 -7.78 7.72 -2.46
CA ASP A 25 -8.51 7.96 -1.21
C ASP A 25 -9.33 6.72 -0.80
N ALA A 26 -10.03 6.10 -1.75
CA ALA A 26 -10.78 4.87 -1.51
C ALA A 26 -9.89 3.72 -1.01
N CYS A 27 -8.66 3.61 -1.53
CA CYS A 27 -7.70 2.61 -1.09
C CYS A 27 -7.16 2.88 0.33
N PHE A 28 -6.90 4.13 0.67
CA PHE A 28 -6.48 4.51 2.03
C PHE A 28 -7.60 4.26 3.05
N GLU A 29 -8.85 4.63 2.74
CA GLU A 29 -10.03 4.33 3.55
C GLU A 29 -10.28 2.82 3.71
N ALA A 30 -9.96 2.03 2.68
CA ALA A 30 -10.00 0.57 2.74
C ALA A 30 -8.86 -0.03 3.60
N GLY A 31 -7.86 0.77 3.95
CA GLY A 31 -6.79 0.41 4.87
C GLY A 31 -5.43 0.17 4.23
N ALA A 32 -5.20 0.61 2.99
CA ALA A 32 -3.85 0.67 2.42
C ALA A 32 -2.95 1.57 3.27
N ARG A 33 -1.68 1.18 3.45
CA ARG A 33 -0.66 2.01 4.06
C ARG A 33 0.18 2.76 3.01
N TYR A 34 0.29 2.17 1.82
CA TYR A 34 1.04 2.74 0.71
C TYR A 34 0.23 2.60 -0.59
N PHE A 35 0.37 3.60 -1.47
CA PHE A 35 -0.23 3.63 -2.79
C PHE A 35 0.84 4.08 -3.79
N LEU A 36 1.14 3.23 -4.77
CA LEU A 36 2.24 3.38 -5.72
C LEU A 36 1.72 3.28 -7.15
N ASP A 37 2.19 4.17 -8.01
CA ASP A 37 1.98 4.09 -9.46
C ASP A 37 2.95 3.07 -10.06
N LYS A 38 2.44 2.08 -10.78
CA LYS A 38 3.23 1.01 -11.37
C LYS A 38 4.22 1.49 -12.43
N SER A 39 3.92 2.59 -13.11
CA SER A 39 4.77 3.17 -14.16
C SER A 39 5.83 4.13 -13.60
N GLN A 40 5.56 4.81 -12.48
CA GLN A 40 6.43 5.86 -11.94
C GLN A 40 7.13 5.49 -10.62
N ASP A 41 6.58 4.57 -9.82
CA ASP A 41 7.00 4.34 -8.43
C ASP A 41 7.50 2.91 -8.19
N LEU A 42 7.74 2.13 -9.25
CA LEU A 42 8.16 0.73 -9.11
C LEU A 42 9.52 0.59 -8.41
N ASP A 43 10.41 1.57 -8.61
CA ASP A 43 11.70 1.73 -7.97
C ASP A 43 11.60 2.01 -6.45
N LYS A 44 10.46 2.48 -5.96
CA LYS A 44 10.21 2.76 -4.53
C LYS A 44 9.77 1.52 -3.75
N VAL A 45 9.35 0.45 -4.45
CA VAL A 45 8.88 -0.78 -3.82
C VAL A 45 9.89 -1.39 -2.83
N PRO A 46 11.19 -1.53 -3.17
CA PRO A 46 12.19 -2.02 -2.22
C PRO A 46 12.29 -1.18 -0.93
N GLY A 47 12.21 0.14 -1.04
CA GLY A 47 12.23 1.05 0.10
C GLY A 47 11.02 0.89 1.01
N VAL A 48 9.82 0.81 0.42
CA VAL A 48 8.58 0.56 1.17
C VAL A 48 8.62 -0.78 1.90
N ILE A 49 9.14 -1.84 1.26
CA ILE A 49 9.29 -3.15 1.90
C ILE A 49 10.28 -3.08 3.07
N ALA A 50 11.40 -2.38 2.91
CA ALA A 50 12.39 -2.20 3.97
C ALA A 50 11.81 -1.44 5.18
N GLU A 51 11.03 -0.37 4.95
CA GLU A 51 10.33 0.35 6.02
C GLU A 51 9.34 -0.55 6.76
N ILE A 52 8.54 -1.34 6.04
CA ILE A 52 7.59 -2.27 6.65
C ILE A 52 8.32 -3.27 7.53
N ALA A 53 9.41 -3.86 7.04
CA ALA A 53 10.23 -4.79 7.80
C ALA A 53 10.83 -4.15 9.06
N ALA A 54 11.27 -2.89 8.97
CA ALA A 54 11.83 -2.15 10.12
C ALA A 54 10.77 -1.71 11.14
N THR A 55 9.49 -1.62 10.76
CA THR A 55 8.42 -1.23 11.69
C THR A 55 7.83 -2.42 12.46
N CYS A 56 8.13 -3.66 12.05
CA CYS A 56 7.76 -4.88 12.76
C CYS A 56 8.78 -5.16 13.88
N HIS A 57 8.78 -4.33 14.93
CA HIS A 57 9.49 -4.56 16.19
C HIS A 57 8.49 -4.63 17.35
#